data_AF-A0A0Q7DV71-F1
#
_entry.id   AF-A0A0Q7DV71-F1
#
_cell.length_a   1.000
_cell.length_b   1.000
_cell.length_c   1.000
_cell.angle_alpha   90.00
_cell.angle_beta   90.00
_cell.angle_gamma   90.00
#
_symmetry.space_group_name_H-M   'P 1'
#
loop_
_entity.id
_entity.type
_entity.pdbx_description
1 polymer ?
#
loop_
_entity_poly.entity_id
_entity_poly.type
_entity_poly.pdbx_seq_one_letter_code
_entity_poly.pdbx_strand_id
1 'polypeptide(L)'
;MVTFGAIAPVGAQSVVTSVSIADIKASCHIGGSEQACIAAVEAYIADIRAAGLPADQKDALLAQLVVELGSVASSLPADVRARVADAINIIANEITDPALASRVQVAAANVEAGIDLGAGDVSASPA
;
A
#
# COMPACT_ATOMS: atom_id res chain seq x y z
N MET A 1 -19.31 14.71 -39.53
CA MET A 1 -19.47 14.02 -38.24
C MET A 1 -18.16 14.13 -37.50
N VAL A 2 -18.07 15.00 -36.49
CA VAL A 2 -16.84 15.25 -35.74
C VAL A 2 -16.97 14.49 -34.42
N THR A 3 -16.22 13.40 -34.29
CA THR A 3 -16.18 12.59 -33.07
C THR A 3 -15.43 13.37 -31.99
N PHE A 4 -16.12 13.63 -30.89
CA PHE A 4 -15.55 14.20 -29.67
C PHE A 4 -14.51 13.23 -29.12
N GLY A 5 -13.24 13.64 -29.15
CA GLY A 5 -12.16 12.97 -28.43
C GLY A 5 -12.47 13.02 -26.95
N ALA A 6 -12.66 11.85 -26.35
CA ALA A 6 -12.85 11.70 -24.92
C ALA A 6 -11.67 12.33 -24.18
N ILE A 7 -12.00 13.26 -23.29
CA ILE A 7 -11.10 13.91 -22.36
C ILE A 7 -10.69 12.83 -21.35
N ALA A 8 -9.45 12.34 -21.44
CA ALA A 8 -8.89 11.45 -20.42
C ALA A 8 -8.83 12.21 -19.09
N PRO A 9 -9.25 11.62 -17.96
CA PRO A 9 -9.16 12.28 -16.67
C PRO A 9 -7.68 12.53 -16.33
N VAL A 10 -7.42 13.76 -15.91
CA VAL A 10 -6.14 14.25 -15.43
C VAL A 10 -5.68 13.42 -14.23
N GLY A 11 -4.44 12.90 -14.26
CA GLY A 11 -3.67 12.69 -13.03
C GLY A 11 -3.32 11.27 -12.57
N ALA A 12 -3.69 10.21 -13.29
CA ALA A 12 -3.11 8.89 -13.02
C ALA A 12 -1.75 8.80 -13.74
N GLN A 13 -0.69 9.37 -13.17
CA GLN A 13 0.65 8.90 -13.51
C GLN A 13 0.66 7.43 -13.12
N SER A 14 0.41 6.55 -14.09
CA SER A 14 0.54 5.11 -13.91
C SER A 14 2.02 4.88 -13.70
N VAL A 15 2.44 4.95 -12.44
CA VAL A 15 3.74 4.45 -12.03
C VAL A 15 3.74 3.00 -12.48
N VAL A 16 4.55 2.70 -13.48
CA VAL A 16 4.73 1.32 -13.94
C VAL A 16 5.56 0.66 -12.87
N THR A 17 4.89 0.11 -11.86
CA THR A 17 5.52 -0.79 -10.90
C THR A 17 5.65 -2.14 -11.57
N SER A 18 6.81 -2.76 -11.38
CA SER A 18 7.12 -4.10 -11.87
C SER A 18 6.17 -5.16 -11.30
N VAL A 19 5.50 -4.85 -10.19
CA VAL A 19 4.50 -5.68 -9.51
C VAL A 19 3.24 -4.86 -9.23
N SER A 20 2.07 -5.43 -9.50
CA SER A 20 0.80 -4.77 -9.20
C SER A 20 0.40 -4.93 -7.73
N ILE A 21 -0.37 -4.00 -7.17
CA ILE A 21 -0.87 -4.09 -5.78
C ILE A 21 -1.64 -5.40 -5.55
N ALA A 22 -2.37 -5.89 -6.56
CA ALA A 22 -3.08 -7.15 -6.49
C ALA A 22 -2.13 -8.36 -6.35
N ASP A 23 -1.00 -8.35 -7.06
CA ASP A 23 0.02 -9.40 -6.96
C ASP A 23 0.75 -9.37 -5.61
N ILE A 24 1.02 -8.18 -5.07
CA ILE A 24 1.60 -8.02 -3.73
C ILE A 24 0.63 -8.58 -2.68
N LYS A 25 -0.66 -8.23 -2.77
CA LYS A 25 -1.71 -8.75 -1.88
C LYS A 25 -1.80 -10.27 -1.94
N ALA A 26 -1.79 -10.85 -3.14
CA ALA A 26 -1.77 -12.30 -3.33
C ALA A 26 -0.54 -12.97 -2.68
N SER A 27 0.63 -12.33 -2.79
CA SER A 27 1.89 -12.79 -2.18
C SER A 27 1.87 -12.70 -0.65
N CYS A 28 1.15 -11.73 -0.08
CA CYS A 28 1.04 -11.53 1.36
C CYS A 28 -0.05 -12.37 2.04
N HIS A 29 -1.05 -12.88 1.30
CA HIS A 29 -2.19 -13.61 1.85
C HIS A 29 -2.08 -15.14 1.68
N ILE A 30 -3.04 -15.78 1.01
CA ILE A 30 -3.27 -17.26 1.02
C ILE A 30 -2.55 -17.94 -0.17
N GLY A 31 -1.28 -17.63 -0.37
CA GLY A 31 -0.52 -18.20 -1.48
C GLY A 31 0.99 -17.94 -1.49
N GLY A 32 1.47 -16.94 -0.76
CA GLY A 32 2.90 -16.62 -0.69
C GLY A 32 3.55 -16.99 0.64
N SER A 33 4.88 -16.90 0.64
CA SER A 33 5.73 -17.01 1.84
C SER A 33 5.99 -15.61 2.42
N GLU A 34 6.45 -15.53 3.66
CA GLU A 34 6.84 -14.26 4.30
C GLU A 34 7.87 -13.50 3.46
N GLN A 35 8.90 -14.22 3.00
CA GLN A 35 9.89 -13.69 2.07
C GLN A 35 9.30 -13.19 0.75
N ALA A 36 8.29 -13.85 0.19
CA ALA A 36 7.66 -13.41 -1.05
C ALA A 36 6.86 -12.12 -0.84
N CYS A 37 6.14 -12.01 0.27
CA CYS A 37 5.41 -10.80 0.66
C CYS A 37 6.37 -9.62 0.86
N ILE A 38 7.42 -9.79 1.65
CA ILE A 38 8.40 -8.74 1.93
C ILE A 38 9.11 -8.32 0.65
N ALA A 39 9.59 -9.27 -0.16
CA ALA A 39 10.27 -8.96 -1.42
C ALA A 39 9.36 -8.20 -2.41
N ALA A 40 8.08 -8.55 -2.49
CA ALA A 40 7.13 -7.85 -3.36
C ALA A 40 6.88 -6.40 -2.88
N VAL A 41 6.79 -6.18 -1.57
CA VAL A 41 6.65 -4.85 -0.96
C VAL A 41 7.92 -4.02 -1.17
N GLU A 42 9.09 -4.58 -0.93
CA GLU A 42 10.38 -3.91 -1.16
C GLU A 42 10.58 -3.55 -2.64
N ALA A 43 10.20 -4.44 -3.57
CA ALA A 43 10.23 -4.16 -5.00
C ALA A 43 9.33 -2.98 -5.37
N TYR A 44 8.10 -2.93 -4.83
CA TYR A 44 7.18 -1.82 -5.04
C TYR A 44 7.71 -0.50 -4.48
N ILE A 45 8.30 -0.52 -3.28
CA ILE A 45 8.97 0.66 -2.68
C ILE A 45 10.12 1.12 -3.58
N ALA A 46 10.94 0.20 -4.09
CA ALA A 46 12.05 0.51 -4.98
C ALA A 46 11.56 1.14 -6.29
N ASP A 47 10.48 0.63 -6.88
CA ASP A 47 9.88 1.18 -8.09
C ASP A 47 9.36 2.60 -7.86
N ILE A 48 8.69 2.87 -6.75
CA ILE A 48 8.22 4.22 -6.42
C ILE A 48 9.40 5.17 -6.20
N ARG A 49 10.45 4.72 -5.50
CA ARG A 49 11.69 5.50 -5.33
C ARG A 49 12.34 5.81 -6.67
N ALA A 50 12.41 4.83 -7.58
CA ALA A 50 12.98 4.98 -8.91
C ALA A 50 12.16 5.88 -9.83
N ALA A 51 10.84 5.96 -9.62
CA ALA A 51 9.94 6.83 -10.38
C ALA A 51 10.19 8.34 -10.11
N GLY A 52 10.95 8.70 -9.07
CA GLY A 52 11.32 10.09 -8.79
C GLY A 52 10.12 10.99 -8.45
N LEU A 53 9.06 10.41 -7.88
CA LEU A 53 7.85 11.14 -7.49
C LEU A 53 8.13 12.09 -6.32
N PRO A 54 7.36 13.18 -6.20
CA PRO A 54 7.39 14.00 -4.99
C PRO A 54 6.98 13.18 -3.76
N ALA A 55 7.52 13.54 -2.60
CA ALA A 55 7.35 12.79 -1.35
C ALA A 55 5.87 12.55 -1.01
N ASP A 56 5.01 13.56 -1.18
CA ASP A 56 3.57 13.45 -0.89
C ASP A 56 2.87 12.40 -1.78
N GLN A 57 3.27 12.29 -3.05
CA GLN A 57 2.71 11.28 -3.96
C GLN A 57 3.24 9.88 -3.64
N LYS A 58 4.54 9.74 -3.34
CA LYS A 58 5.11 8.47 -2.87
C LYS A 58 4.37 7.99 -1.64
N ASP A 59 4.24 8.86 -0.65
CA ASP A 59 3.62 8.54 0.63
C ASP A 59 2.13 8.17 0.45
N ALA A 60 1.41 8.83 -0.46
CA ALA A 60 0.03 8.46 -0.81
C ALA A 60 -0.08 7.07 -1.47
N LEU A 61 0.84 6.73 -2.39
CA LEU A 61 0.86 5.41 -3.04
C LEU A 61 1.22 4.29 -2.05
N LEU A 62 2.13 4.56 -1.12
CA LEU A 62 2.48 3.65 -0.04
C LEU A 62 1.31 3.43 0.93
N ALA A 63 0.63 4.52 1.32
CA ALA A 63 -0.58 4.44 2.13
C ALA A 63 -1.69 3.64 1.43
N GLN A 64 -1.87 3.82 0.12
CA GLN A 64 -2.85 3.04 -0.64
C GLN A 64 -2.53 1.53 -0.62
N LEU A 65 -1.25 1.15 -0.77
CA LEU A 65 -0.84 -0.25 -0.65
C LEU A 65 -1.19 -0.83 0.73
N VAL A 66 -1.00 -0.06 1.81
CA VAL A 66 -1.32 -0.48 3.18
C VAL A 66 -2.82 -0.79 3.33
N VAL A 67 -3.70 0.07 2.81
CA VAL A 67 -5.16 -0.19 2.82
C VAL A 67 -5.46 -1.48 2.09
N GLU A 68 -4.91 -1.67 0.89
CA GLU A 68 -5.21 -2.86 0.09
C GLU A 68 -4.74 -4.15 0.77
N LEU A 69 -3.57 -4.13 1.41
CA LEU A 69 -3.03 -5.23 2.18
C LEU A 69 -3.87 -5.58 3.41
N GLY A 70 -4.33 -4.57 4.16
CA GLY A 70 -5.10 -4.74 5.39
C GLY A 70 -6.62 -4.75 5.24
N SER A 71 -7.15 -4.53 4.03
CA SER A 71 -8.60 -4.45 3.75
C SER A 71 -9.42 -5.68 4.12
N VAL A 72 -8.76 -6.83 4.29
CA VAL A 72 -9.38 -8.13 4.60
C VAL A 72 -8.70 -8.82 5.78
N ALA A 73 -7.99 -8.08 6.62
CA ALA A 73 -7.25 -8.58 7.77
C ALA A 73 -8.09 -9.48 8.68
N SER A 74 -9.36 -9.15 8.92
CA SER A 74 -10.30 -9.93 9.74
C SER A 74 -10.54 -11.35 9.23
N SER A 75 -10.35 -11.57 7.92
CA SER A 75 -10.54 -12.85 7.25
C SER A 75 -9.25 -13.66 7.13
N LEU A 76 -8.11 -13.12 7.56
CA LEU A 76 -6.80 -13.76 7.45
C LEU A 76 -6.45 -14.57 8.71
N PRO A 77 -5.75 -15.72 8.56
CA PRO A 77 -5.15 -16.44 9.68
C PRO A 77 -4.18 -15.56 10.49
N ALA A 78 -3.98 -15.88 11.77
CA ALA A 78 -3.11 -15.09 12.66
C ALA A 78 -1.66 -14.94 12.11
N ASP A 79 -1.07 -16.02 11.61
CA ASP A 79 0.29 -15.99 11.03
C ASP A 79 0.37 -15.12 9.77
N VAL A 80 -0.72 -15.06 9.00
CA VAL A 80 -0.82 -14.22 7.80
C VAL A 80 -1.02 -12.77 8.19
N ARG A 81 -1.83 -12.49 9.22
CA ARG A 81 -2.01 -11.14 9.77
C ARG A 81 -0.69 -10.56 10.28
N ALA A 82 0.08 -11.34 11.04
CA ALA A 82 1.40 -10.93 11.53
C ALA A 82 2.34 -10.56 10.36
N ARG A 83 2.40 -11.40 9.33
CA ARG A 83 3.17 -11.12 8.11
C ARG A 83 2.73 -9.83 7.39
N VAL A 84 1.43 -9.62 7.24
CA VAL A 84 0.91 -8.40 6.61
C VAL A 84 1.24 -7.18 7.47
N ALA A 85 1.13 -7.29 8.79
CA ALA A 85 1.53 -6.22 9.71
C ALA A 85 3.02 -5.89 9.61
N ASP A 86 3.90 -6.89 9.51
CA ASP A 86 5.34 -6.68 9.28
C ASP A 86 5.62 -5.96 7.96
N ALA A 87 4.94 -6.36 6.88
CA ALA A 87 5.01 -5.67 5.61
C ALA A 87 4.56 -4.19 5.70
N ILE A 88 3.48 -3.92 6.43
CA ILE A 88 3.00 -2.56 6.68
C ILE A 88 4.01 -1.75 7.51
N ASN A 89 4.68 -2.37 8.49
CA ASN A 89 5.74 -1.72 9.27
C ASN A 89 6.94 -1.34 8.39
N ILE A 90 7.31 -2.17 7.42
CA ILE A 90 8.35 -1.83 6.43
C ILE A 90 7.93 -0.57 5.65
N ILE A 91 6.68 -0.53 5.18
CA ILE A 91 6.13 0.63 4.46
C ILE A 91 6.12 1.88 5.36
N ALA A 92 5.78 1.76 6.64
CA ALA A 92 5.75 2.89 7.56
C ALA A 92 7.11 3.59 7.69
N ASN A 93 8.21 2.84 7.64
CA ASN A 93 9.57 3.38 7.69
C ASN A 93 9.98 4.14 6.41
N GLU A 94 9.24 3.93 5.32
CA GLU A 94 9.48 4.57 4.02
C GLU A 94 8.72 5.88 3.83
N ILE A 95 7.69 6.10 4.65
CA ILE A 95 6.85 7.29 4.60
C ILE A 95 7.62 8.47 5.19
N THR A 96 7.58 9.58 4.46
CA THR A 96 8.33 10.80 4.78
C THR A 96 7.54 11.71 5.72
N ASP A 97 6.21 11.74 5.59
CA ASP A 97 5.31 12.43 6.51
C ASP A 97 5.20 11.66 7.85
N PRO A 98 5.68 12.22 8.97
CA PRO A 98 5.62 11.56 10.27
C PRO A 98 4.19 11.33 10.79
N ALA A 99 3.23 12.17 10.41
CA ALA A 99 1.84 12.00 10.81
C ALA A 99 1.20 10.81 10.10
N LEU A 100 1.48 10.65 8.81
CA LEU A 100 1.04 9.51 8.04
C LEU A 100 1.77 8.23 8.46
N ALA A 101 3.09 8.28 8.70
CA ALA A 101 3.86 7.13 9.18
C ALA A 101 3.29 6.57 10.50
N SER A 102 2.94 7.45 11.44
CA SER A 102 2.30 7.07 12.71
C SER A 102 0.94 6.38 12.48
N ARG A 103 0.13 6.87 11.53
CA ARG A 103 -1.16 6.23 11.19
C ARG A 103 -0.96 4.85 10.56
N VAL A 104 0.04 4.71 9.70
CA VAL A 104 0.39 3.42 9.09
C VAL A 104 0.88 2.42 10.14
N GLN A 105 1.63 2.85 11.15
CA GLN A 105 2.01 1.98 12.29
C GLN A 105 0.78 1.51 13.09
N VAL A 106 -0.19 2.40 13.34
CA VAL A 106 -1.46 2.00 13.97
C VAL A 106 -2.22 1.03 13.07
N ALA A 107 -2.21 1.26 11.76
CA ALA A 107 -2.82 0.36 10.79
C ALA A 107 -2.18 -1.04 10.81
N ALA A 108 -0.85 -1.14 10.95
CA ALA A 108 -0.18 -2.43 11.14
C ALA A 108 -0.69 -3.17 12.38
N ALA A 109 -0.78 -2.49 13.52
CA ALA A 109 -1.28 -3.06 14.77
C ALA A 109 -2.77 -3.50 14.65
N ASN A 110 -3.58 -2.74 13.93
CA ASN A 110 -4.96 -3.09 13.62
C ASN A 110 -5.04 -4.36 12.78
N VAL A 111 -4.21 -4.49 11.74
CA VAL A 111 -4.15 -5.69 10.89
C VAL A 111 -3.72 -6.91 11.69
N GLU A 112 -2.71 -6.77 12.56
CA GLU A 112 -2.27 -7.85 13.47
C GLU A 112 -3.43 -8.30 14.38
N ALA A 113 -4.20 -7.34 14.91
CA ALA A 113 -5.41 -7.61 15.70
C ALA A 113 -6.57 -8.22 14.88
N GLY A 114 -6.47 -8.24 13.54
CA GLY A 114 -7.53 -8.72 12.63
C GLY A 114 -8.64 -7.69 12.40
N ILE A 115 -8.30 -6.40 12.46
CA ILE A 115 -9.19 -5.28 12.15
C ILE A 115 -8.92 -4.86 10.71
N ASP A 116 -9.97 -4.83 9.89
CA ASP A 116 -9.89 -4.42 8.49
C ASP A 116 -9.58 -2.92 8.38
N LEU A 117 -8.72 -2.58 7.42
CA LEU A 117 -8.37 -1.19 7.11
C LEU A 117 -9.29 -0.60 6.03
N GLY A 118 -9.72 0.63 6.25
CA GLY A 118 -10.36 1.48 5.25
C GLY A 118 -9.44 2.60 4.77
N ALA A 119 -9.83 3.24 3.67
CA ALA A 119 -9.10 4.40 3.12
C ALA A 119 -8.97 5.57 4.12
N GLY A 120 -9.89 5.68 5.10
CA GLY A 120 -9.85 6.70 6.14
C GLY A 120 -8.75 6.49 7.19
N ASP A 121 -8.28 5.25 7.37
CA ASP A 121 -7.30 4.91 8.42
C ASP A 121 -5.88 5.40 8.10
N VAL A 122 -5.57 5.58 6.82
CA VAL A 122 -4.26 6.04 6.33
C VAL A 122 -4.39 7.19 5.32
N SER A 123 -5.53 7.89 5.29
CA SER A 123 -5.64 9.12 4.51
C SER A 123 -4.70 10.19 5.07
N ALA A 124 -3.89 10.80 4.19
CA ALA A 124 -3.23 12.06 4.48
C ALA A 124 -4.32 13.08 4.83
N SER A 125 -4.32 13.60 6.05
CA SER A 125 -5.24 14.68 6.42
C SER A 125 -5.02 15.84 5.46
N PRO A 126 -6.07 16.41 4.82
CA PRO A 126 -5.90 17.66 4.09
C PRO A 126 -5.57 18.72 5.15
N ALA A 127 -4.35 19.24 5.08
CA ALA A 127 -3.94 20.42 5.83
C ALA A 127 -4.65 21.66 5.28
#